data_AF-A0A9E8ATH4-F1
#
_entry.id   AF-A0A9E8ATH4-F1
#
_cell.length_a   1.000
_cell.length_b   1.000
_cell.length_c   1.000
_cell.angle_alpha   90.00
_cell.angle_beta   90.00
_cell.angle_gamma   90.00
#
_symmetry.space_group_name_H-M   'P 1'
#
loop_
_entity.id
_entity.type
_entity.pdbx_description
1 polymer ?
#
loop_
_entity_poly.entity_id
_entity_poly.type
_entity_poly.pdbx_seq_one_letter_code
_entity_poly.pdbx_strand_id
1 'polypeptide(L)'
;MNAAYKKDTGKELEITDSYRDMAGQLSVAGRKPGLAAKPGTSLHGWGIALDLGGGVANKTGAWNWLVEHGDEYGWENPDWAKASMYEPWHWEYTPARDSIPGK
;
A
#
# COMPACT_ATOMS: atom_id res chain seq x y z
N MET A 1 -13.34 -4.62 0.92
CA MET A 1 -12.83 -3.25 0.67
C MET A 1 -13.40 -2.61 -0.59
N ASN A 2 -12.90 -2.87 -1.82
CA ASN A 2 -13.35 -2.13 -3.02
C ASN A 2 -14.88 -2.17 -3.26
N ALA A 3 -15.52 -3.32 -3.04
CA ALA A 3 -16.97 -3.43 -3.17
C ALA A 3 -17.74 -2.53 -2.19
N ALA A 4 -17.22 -2.34 -0.97
CA ALA A 4 -17.81 -1.44 0.03
C ALA A 4 -17.56 0.02 -0.35
N TYR A 5 -16.32 0.38 -0.74
CA TYR A 5 -16.01 1.72 -1.23
C TYR A 5 -16.90 2.13 -2.41
N LYS A 6 -17.13 1.21 -3.36
CA LYS A 6 -18.05 1.42 -4.49
C LYS A 6 -19.49 1.61 -4.05
N LYS A 7 -19.94 0.84 -3.07
CA LYS A 7 -21.29 0.98 -2.50
C LYS A 7 -21.49 2.36 -1.85
N ASP A 8 -20.50 2.83 -1.10
CA ASP A 8 -20.64 4.05 -0.29
C ASP A 8 -20.41 5.34 -1.11
N THR A 9 -19.55 5.27 -2.13
CA THR A 9 -19.09 6.46 -2.86
C THR A 9 -19.47 6.49 -4.34
N GLY A 10 -19.89 5.35 -4.91
CA GLY A 10 -20.09 5.17 -6.35
C GLY A 10 -18.80 5.11 -7.17
N LYS A 11 -17.61 5.13 -6.55
CA LYS A 11 -16.30 5.08 -7.20
C LYS A 11 -15.57 3.78 -6.89
N GLU A 12 -14.62 3.40 -7.75
CA GLU A 12 -13.73 2.26 -7.49
C GLU A 12 -12.38 2.75 -6.96
N LEU A 13 -11.74 1.93 -6.13
CA LEU A 13 -10.37 2.17 -5.69
C LEU A 13 -9.42 2.03 -6.88
N GLU A 14 -8.59 3.05 -7.08
CA GLU A 14 -7.55 3.05 -8.08
C GLU A 14 -6.28 2.44 -7.49
N ILE A 15 -5.72 1.43 -8.14
CA ILE A 15 -4.47 0.77 -7.73
C ILE A 15 -3.39 1.15 -8.76
N THR A 16 -2.27 1.69 -8.29
CA THR A 16 -1.13 2.07 -9.13
C THR A 16 0.00 1.05 -9.05
N ASP A 17 0.15 0.36 -7.92
CA ASP A 17 1.11 -0.73 -7.75
C ASP A 17 0.56 -1.79 -6.78
N SER A 18 0.94 -3.05 -6.99
CA SER A 18 0.46 -4.20 -6.21
C SER A 18 1.56 -5.25 -6.06
N TYR A 19 1.42 -6.43 -6.67
CA TYR A 19 2.49 -7.41 -6.66
C TYR A 19 3.68 -6.93 -7.50
N ARG A 20 4.88 -6.97 -6.91
CA ARG A 20 6.14 -6.64 -7.58
C ARG A 20 7.15 -7.75 -7.35
N ASP A 21 7.57 -8.41 -8.43
CA ASP A 21 8.54 -9.48 -8.38
C ASP A 21 9.97 -9.00 -8.01
N MET A 22 10.90 -9.94 -7.82
CA MET A 22 12.28 -9.62 -7.44
C MET A 22 12.99 -8.75 -8.50
N ALA A 23 12.79 -9.04 -9.79
CA ALA A 23 13.40 -8.27 -10.86
C ALA A 23 12.87 -6.82 -10.89
N GLY A 24 11.56 -6.65 -10.70
CA GLY A 24 10.93 -5.35 -10.53
C GLY A 24 11.48 -4.60 -9.32
N GLN A 25 11.66 -5.28 -8.18
CA GLN A 25 12.23 -4.66 -6.98
C GLN A 25 13.69 -4.22 -7.20
N LEU A 26 14.50 -5.02 -7.89
CA LEU A 26 15.86 -4.63 -8.29
C LEU A 26 15.86 -3.40 -9.20
N SER A 27 14.94 -3.35 -10.18
CA SER A 27 14.79 -2.19 -11.06
C SER A 27 14.40 -0.93 -10.29
N VAL A 28 13.43 -1.01 -9.38
CA VAL A 28 13.02 0.14 -8.55
C VAL A 28 14.17 0.60 -7.66
N ALA A 29 14.89 -0.32 -7.01
CA ALA A 29 16.06 0.00 -6.18
C ALA A 29 17.17 0.72 -6.96
N GLY A 30 17.42 0.32 -8.21
CA GLY A 30 18.38 0.98 -9.09
C GLY A 30 17.93 2.37 -9.55
N ARG A 31 16.63 2.54 -9.85
CA ARG A 31 16.08 3.84 -10.32
C ARG A 31 15.84 4.85 -9.20
N LYS A 32 15.60 4.37 -7.98
CA LYS A 32 15.24 5.19 -6.82
C LYS A 32 16.12 4.83 -5.62
N PRO A 33 17.45 5.08 -5.69
CA PRO A 33 18.35 4.74 -4.60
C PRO A 33 17.94 5.45 -3.31
N GLY A 34 17.83 4.68 -2.22
CA GLY A 34 17.42 5.19 -0.90
C GLY A 34 15.91 5.33 -0.68
N LEU A 35 15.07 5.15 -1.71
CA LEU A 35 13.61 5.22 -1.59
C LEU A 35 12.92 3.86 -1.74
N ALA A 36 13.62 2.85 -2.24
CA ALA A 36 13.08 1.51 -2.39
C ALA A 36 13.40 0.65 -1.16
N ALA A 37 12.46 -0.19 -0.76
CA ALA A 37 12.75 -1.32 0.13
C ALA A 37 13.91 -2.16 -0.43
N LYS A 38 14.73 -2.73 0.46
CA LYS A 38 15.79 -3.67 0.08
C LYS A 38 15.18 -4.82 -0.76
N PRO A 39 15.82 -5.24 -1.87
CA PRO A 39 15.34 -6.39 -2.64
C PRO A 39 15.09 -7.61 -1.75
N GLY A 40 13.92 -8.24 -1.91
CA GLY A 40 13.45 -9.34 -1.08
C GLY A 40 12.70 -8.96 0.21
N THR A 41 12.68 -7.68 0.60
CA THR A 41 12.01 -7.23 1.84
C THR A 41 10.76 -6.39 1.59
N SER A 42 10.44 -6.07 0.34
CA SER A 42 9.23 -5.29 -0.02
C SER A 42 7.97 -6.12 0.19
N LEU A 43 6.93 -5.57 0.81
CA LEU A 43 5.60 -6.23 0.94
C LEU A 43 4.90 -6.42 -0.40
N HIS A 44 5.22 -5.60 -1.40
CA HIS A 44 4.77 -5.82 -2.78
C HIS A 44 5.26 -7.18 -3.32
N GLY A 45 6.44 -7.65 -2.88
CA GLY A 45 6.95 -8.99 -3.25
C GLY A 45 6.18 -10.15 -2.62
N TRP A 46 5.42 -9.88 -1.56
CA TRP A 46 4.54 -10.84 -0.90
C TRP A 46 3.08 -10.71 -1.35
N GLY A 47 2.77 -9.75 -2.24
CA GLY A 47 1.42 -9.50 -2.73
C GLY A 47 0.46 -8.93 -1.68
N ILE A 48 0.99 -8.34 -0.60
CA ILE A 48 0.22 -7.85 0.56
C ILE A 48 0.43 -6.35 0.81
N ALA A 49 0.85 -5.62 -0.23
CA ALA A 49 0.86 -4.17 -0.25
C ALA A 49 0.21 -3.65 -1.54
N LEU A 50 -0.44 -2.51 -1.41
CA LEU A 50 -1.04 -1.76 -2.50
C LEU A 50 -0.57 -0.31 -2.44
N ASP A 51 -0.17 0.23 -3.58
CA ASP A 51 -0.08 1.67 -3.78
C ASP A 51 -1.39 2.13 -4.45
N LEU A 52 -2.07 3.09 -3.83
CA LEU A 52 -3.38 3.58 -4.25
C LEU A 52 -3.29 4.95 -4.96
N GLY A 53 -4.01 5.05 -6.08
CA GLY A 53 -4.13 6.25 -6.91
C GLY A 53 -5.27 7.17 -6.47
N GLY A 54 -5.91 7.85 -7.43
CA GLY A 54 -7.17 8.57 -7.18
C GLY A 54 -7.09 9.73 -6.17
N GLY A 55 -5.90 10.28 -5.92
CA GLY A 55 -5.68 11.39 -4.98
C GLY A 55 -5.24 10.98 -3.57
N VAL A 56 -5.15 9.69 -3.26
CA VAL A 56 -4.74 9.18 -1.94
C VAL A 56 -3.38 9.74 -1.51
N ALA A 57 -2.42 9.86 -2.44
CA ALA A 57 -1.12 10.48 -2.20
C ALA A 57 -1.19 11.92 -1.64
N ASN A 58 -2.24 12.67 -1.98
CA ASN A 58 -2.50 14.02 -1.51
C ASN A 58 -3.56 14.09 -0.41
N LYS A 59 -3.90 12.94 0.20
CA LYS A 59 -4.96 12.79 1.21
C LYS A 59 -6.34 13.24 0.70
N THR A 60 -6.60 13.02 -0.58
CA THR A 60 -7.90 13.27 -1.21
C THR A 60 -8.47 11.97 -1.80
N GLY A 61 -9.65 12.05 -2.42
CA GLY A 61 -10.30 10.89 -3.02
C GLY A 61 -10.67 9.85 -1.97
N ALA A 62 -10.11 8.64 -2.10
CA ALA A 62 -10.42 7.53 -1.20
C ALA A 62 -9.81 7.65 0.21
N TRP A 63 -8.92 8.62 0.45
CA TRP A 63 -8.15 8.72 1.70
C TRP A 63 -9.00 8.63 2.97
N ASN A 64 -10.03 9.47 3.12
CA ASN A 64 -10.84 9.49 4.34
C ASN A 64 -11.59 8.16 4.54
N TRP A 65 -12.16 7.60 3.47
CA TRP A 65 -12.87 6.32 3.54
C TRP A 65 -11.90 5.18 3.92
N LEU A 66 -10.69 5.18 3.37
CA LEU A 66 -9.68 4.18 3.71
C LEU A 66 -9.20 4.30 5.17
N VAL A 67 -9.04 5.52 5.68
CA VAL A 67 -8.68 5.75 7.09
C VAL A 67 -9.79 5.29 8.03
N GLU A 68 -11.05 5.45 7.64
CA GLU A 68 -12.21 5.07 8.45
C GLU A 68 -12.53 3.57 8.41
N HIS A 69 -12.36 2.92 7.25
CA HIS A 69 -12.83 1.55 7.01
C HIS A 69 -11.73 0.55 6.63
N GLY A 70 -10.49 0.99 6.40
CA GLY A 70 -9.42 0.12 5.90
C GLY A 70 -9.14 -1.06 6.83
N ASP A 71 -9.12 -0.79 8.14
CA ASP A 71 -8.87 -1.76 9.19
C ASP A 71 -9.94 -2.85 9.26
N GLU A 72 -11.21 -2.53 8.99
CA GLU A 72 -12.31 -3.50 8.87
C GLU A 72 -12.03 -4.58 7.82
N TYR A 73 -11.19 -4.26 6.82
CA TYR A 73 -10.77 -5.19 5.76
C TYR A 73 -9.32 -5.66 5.91
N GLY A 74 -8.67 -5.36 7.04
CA GLY A 74 -7.29 -5.73 7.33
C GLY A 74 -6.25 -4.92 6.56
N TRP A 75 -6.58 -3.72 6.07
CA TRP A 75 -5.65 -2.84 5.38
C TRP A 75 -5.32 -1.62 6.24
N GLU A 76 -4.03 -1.28 6.32
CA GLU A 76 -3.60 -0.08 7.03
C GLU A 76 -2.61 0.75 6.21
N ASN A 77 -2.64 2.07 6.40
CA ASN A 77 -1.47 2.90 6.12
C ASN A 77 -0.57 2.85 7.36
N PRO A 78 0.62 2.22 7.29
CA PRO A 78 1.46 1.99 8.46
C PRO A 78 2.09 3.29 8.98
N ASP A 79 2.46 3.33 10.26
CA ASP A 79 2.97 4.58 10.88
C ASP A 79 4.24 5.12 10.24
N TRP A 80 5.11 4.23 9.75
CA TRP A 80 6.31 4.63 9.01
C TRP A 80 5.95 5.39 7.72
N ALA A 81 4.85 5.01 7.06
CA ALA A 81 4.38 5.63 5.81
C ALA A 81 3.75 7.00 6.06
N LYS A 82 3.39 7.31 7.31
CA LYS A 82 2.90 8.63 7.74
C LYS A 82 4.03 9.58 8.14
N ALA A 83 5.24 9.05 8.38
CA ALA A 83 6.34 9.79 8.99
C ALA A 83 7.67 9.61 8.23
N SER A 84 8.43 8.55 8.54
CA SER A 84 9.85 8.39 8.15
C SER A 84 10.08 8.24 6.65
N MET A 85 9.15 7.61 5.95
CA MET A 85 9.13 7.49 4.49
C MET A 85 7.72 7.84 4.07
N TYR A 86 7.47 9.14 3.83
CA TYR A 86 6.11 9.64 3.62
C TYR A 86 5.49 9.05 2.34
N GLU A 87 4.61 8.07 2.52
CA GLU A 87 3.93 7.31 1.46
C GLU A 87 2.43 7.13 1.80
N PRO A 88 1.59 8.19 1.73
CA PRO A 88 0.16 8.09 2.01
C PRO A 88 -0.59 7.10 1.09
N TRP A 89 -0.06 6.87 -0.10
CA TRP A 89 -0.61 5.92 -1.05
C TRP A 89 -0.34 4.46 -0.68
N HIS A 90 0.59 4.17 0.24
CA HIS A 90 1.01 2.82 0.57
C HIS A 90 0.14 2.19 1.67
N TRP A 91 -0.48 1.06 1.36
CA TRP A 91 -1.36 0.33 2.27
C TRP A 91 -0.94 -1.14 2.36
N GLU A 92 -0.88 -1.68 3.57
CA GLU A 92 -0.41 -3.02 3.88
C GLU A 92 -1.54 -3.89 4.41
N TYR A 93 -1.61 -5.16 3.97
CA TYR A 93 -2.56 -6.13 4.49
C TYR A 93 -2.03 -6.78 5.78
N THR A 94 -2.55 -6.33 6.92
CA THR A 94 -2.04 -6.65 8.26
C THR A 94 -2.13 -8.13 8.63
N PRO A 95 -3.22 -8.87 8.35
CA PRO A 95 -3.32 -10.27 8.80
C PRO A 95 -2.24 -11.17 8.18
N ALA A 96 -1.83 -10.88 6.95
CA ALA A 96 -0.73 -11.61 6.32
C ALA A 96 0.63 -11.09 6.78
N ARG A 97 0.82 -9.77 6.89
CA ARG A 97 2.09 -9.17 7.33
C ARG A 97 2.55 -9.75 8.67
N ASP A 98 1.63 -9.84 9.63
CA ASP A 98 1.92 -10.31 10.99
C ASP A 98 2.27 -11.81 11.04
N SER A 99 1.99 -12.55 9.96
CA SER A 99 2.33 -13.96 9.81
C SER A 99 3.68 -14.22 9.12
N ILE A 100 4.33 -13.20 8.54
CA ILE A 100 5.60 -13.37 7.80
C ILE A 100 6.77 -13.37 8.78
N PRO A 101 7.49 -14.49 8.94
CA PRO A 101 8.63 -14.55 9.86
C PRO A 101 9.78 -13.65 9.38
N GLY A 102 10.37 -12.89 10.30
CA GLY A 102 11.56 -12.08 10.01
C GLY A 102 11.30 -10.80 9.22
N LYS A 103 10.05 -10.34 9.17
CA LYS A 103 9.70 -8.95 8.90
C LYS A 103 9.64 -8.13 10.18
#